data_AF-A0A2W4J5E7-F1
#
_entry.id   AF-A0A2W4J5E7-F1
#
_cell.length_a   1.000
_cell.length_b   1.000
_cell.length_c   1.000
_cell.angle_alpha   90.00
_cell.angle_beta   90.00
_cell.angle_gamma   90.00
#
_symmetry.space_group_name_H-M   'P 1'
#
loop_
_entity.id
_entity.type
_entity.pdbx_description
1 polymer ?
#
loop_
_entity_poly.entity_id
_entity_poly.type
_entity_poly.pdbx_seq_one_letter_code
_entity_poly.pdbx_strand_id
1 'polypeptide(L)'
;MGRPRGTRFSRFGPGAQPRRPTSHAPDFRHDIEGLRGVAVLLVVLWHAGVPGFSAGFVGVDVFFVISGFLITRLIAAEIAARGRLSLIGFYGRRARRLLPSAGLVLCVATVLGYLLLPPIRWRDTAGDVIASALYVVNWRFAERAVDYLAADQAPATC
;
A
#
# COMPACT_ATOMS: atom_id res chain seq x y z
N MET A 1 49.82 -68.51 13.44
CA MET A 1 49.19 -67.58 14.40
C MET A 1 49.99 -66.27 14.38
N GLY A 2 49.41 -65.15 13.94
CA GLY A 2 50.06 -63.82 13.95
C GLY A 2 49.71 -62.92 12.75
N ARG A 3 48.75 -62.02 12.93
CA ARG A 3 48.06 -61.19 11.91
C ARG A 3 48.92 -60.04 11.33
N PRO A 4 48.66 -59.57 10.09
CA PRO A 4 49.27 -58.35 9.54
C PRO A 4 48.69 -57.06 10.15
N ARG A 5 49.54 -56.04 10.31
CA ARG A 5 49.27 -54.74 10.91
C ARG A 5 48.45 -53.82 9.98
N GLY A 6 47.26 -53.47 10.44
CA GLY A 6 46.69 -52.10 10.48
C GLY A 6 46.83 -51.21 9.25
N THR A 7 45.77 -51.19 8.44
CA THR A 7 45.33 -50.08 7.59
C THR A 7 45.37 -48.74 8.35
N ARG A 8 46.18 -47.79 7.87
CA ARG A 8 46.33 -46.46 8.48
C ARG A 8 45.63 -45.39 7.63
N PHE A 9 44.54 -44.87 8.17
CA PHE A 9 44.00 -43.52 8.00
C PHE A 9 43.83 -42.96 6.58
N SER A 10 42.64 -43.16 6.02
CA SER A 10 42.02 -42.19 5.11
C SER A 10 41.74 -40.89 5.90
N ARG A 11 42.57 -39.86 5.68
CA ARG A 11 42.25 -38.50 6.09
C ARG A 11 41.08 -38.00 5.23
N PHE A 12 39.87 -38.18 5.72
CA PHE A 12 38.77 -37.29 5.36
C PHE A 12 39.13 -35.90 5.88
N GLY A 13 39.66 -35.04 5.01
CA GLY A 13 39.68 -33.61 5.27
C GLY A 13 38.23 -33.15 5.51
N PRO A 14 37.96 -32.23 6.45
CA PRO A 14 36.64 -31.66 6.60
C PRO A 14 36.28 -30.99 5.28
N GLY A 15 35.43 -31.66 4.49
CA GLY A 15 34.91 -31.13 3.25
C GLY A 15 34.30 -29.77 3.55
N ALA A 16 34.78 -28.75 2.86
CA ALA A 16 34.14 -27.44 2.83
C ALA A 16 32.67 -27.69 2.49
N GLN A 17 31.81 -27.59 3.51
CA GLN A 17 30.39 -27.77 3.30
C GLN A 17 29.98 -26.67 2.31
N PRO A 18 29.34 -27.01 1.18
CA PRO A 18 28.80 -26.00 0.29
C PRO A 18 27.83 -25.17 1.13
N ARG A 19 28.17 -23.89 1.37
CA ARG A 19 27.30 -22.95 2.06
C ARG A 19 25.97 -22.97 1.29
N ARG A 20 24.96 -23.64 1.85
CA ARG A 20 23.60 -23.62 1.30
C ARG A 20 23.26 -22.14 1.12
N PRO A 21 22.88 -21.68 -0.09
CA PRO A 21 22.44 -20.32 -0.25
C PRO A 21 21.28 -20.14 0.71
N THR A 22 21.47 -19.34 1.75
CA THR A 22 20.39 -18.92 2.63
C THR A 22 19.38 -18.27 1.71
N SER A 23 18.25 -18.93 1.49
CA SER A 23 17.12 -18.39 0.74
C SER A 23 16.76 -17.08 1.41
N HIS A 24 17.22 -15.96 0.84
CA HIS A 24 16.84 -14.64 1.27
C HIS A 24 15.35 -14.57 1.01
N ALA A 25 14.55 -14.75 2.06
CA ALA A 25 13.12 -14.43 2.00
C ALA A 25 13.02 -13.02 1.42
N PRO A 26 12.10 -12.76 0.48
CA PRO A 26 11.95 -11.42 -0.09
C PRO A 26 11.78 -10.45 1.07
N ASP A 27 12.78 -9.59 1.25
CA ASP A 27 12.96 -8.73 2.40
C ASP A 27 11.79 -7.73 2.44
N PHE A 28 10.71 -8.12 3.12
CA PHE A 28 9.53 -7.30 3.30
C PHE A 28 9.95 -6.15 4.21
N ARG A 29 10.22 -4.99 3.63
CA ARG A 29 10.73 -3.82 4.37
C ARG A 29 9.59 -3.19 5.17
N HIS A 30 9.34 -3.75 6.35
CA HIS A 30 8.28 -3.33 7.26
C HIS A 30 8.40 -1.84 7.61
N ASP A 31 9.61 -1.29 7.66
CA ASP A 31 9.89 0.12 7.92
C ASP A 31 9.15 1.05 6.93
N ILE A 32 9.11 0.67 5.65
CA ILE A 32 8.48 1.46 4.58
C ILE A 32 6.94 1.36 4.66
N GLU A 33 6.41 0.17 4.98
CA GLU A 33 4.97 0.01 5.22
C GLU A 33 4.54 0.76 6.48
N GLY A 34 5.36 0.76 7.55
CA GLY A 34 5.14 1.51 8.78
C GLY A 34 5.14 3.02 8.57
N LEU A 35 6.09 3.57 7.80
CA LEU A 35 6.12 5.00 7.49
C LEU A 35 4.90 5.45 6.68
N ARG A 36 4.42 4.61 5.75
CA ARG A 36 3.15 4.86 5.04
C ARG A 36 1.95 4.83 6.00
N GLY A 37 1.96 3.91 6.97
CA GLY A 37 0.94 3.85 8.02
C GLY A 37 0.90 5.12 8.88
N VAL A 38 2.07 5.61 9.32
CA VAL A 38 2.18 6.87 10.06
C VAL A 38 1.68 8.05 9.23
N ALA A 39 2.03 8.11 7.94
CA ALA A 39 1.56 9.15 7.05
C ALA A 39 0.02 9.15 6.92
N VAL A 40 -0.60 7.97 6.75
CA VAL A 40 -2.07 7.84 6.73
C VAL A 40 -2.69 8.23 8.07
N LEU A 41 -2.07 7.85 9.19
CA LEU A 41 -2.54 8.19 10.53
C LEU A 41 -2.59 9.72 10.75
N LEU A 42 -1.56 10.44 10.31
CA LEU A 42 -1.53 11.90 10.38
C LEU A 42 -2.68 12.54 9.59
N VAL A 43 -3.00 12.00 8.40
CA VAL A 43 -4.12 12.47 7.57
C VAL A 43 -5.47 12.22 8.27
N VAL A 44 -5.63 11.05 8.89
CA VAL A 44 -6.86 10.68 9.63
C VAL A 44 -7.04 11.55 10.87
N LEU A 45 -5.97 11.77 11.65
CA LEU A 45 -6.02 12.61 12.85
C LEU A 45 -6.39 14.06 12.54
N TRP A 46 -5.88 14.59 11.42
CA TRP A 46 -6.29 15.91 10.94
C TRP A 46 -7.78 15.94 10.56
N HIS A 47 -8.27 14.95 9.80
CA HIS A 47 -9.70 14.86 9.45
C HIS A 47 -10.62 14.64 10.65
N ALA A 48 -10.13 13.97 11.71
CA ALA A 48 -10.87 13.75 12.95
C ALA A 48 -10.94 15.01 13.84
N GLY A 49 -10.31 16.12 13.45
CA GLY A 49 -10.35 17.38 14.18
C GLY A 49 -9.55 17.38 15.48
N VAL A 50 -8.54 16.51 15.60
CA VAL A 50 -7.73 16.43 16.83
C VAL A 50 -6.85 17.68 16.96
N PRO A 51 -6.98 18.47 18.04
CA PRO A 51 -6.18 19.67 18.23
C PRO A 51 -4.69 19.34 18.33
N GLY A 52 -3.84 20.11 17.62
CA GLY A 52 -2.39 19.89 17.54
C GLY A 52 -1.89 19.21 16.27
N PHE A 53 -2.77 18.67 15.42
CA PHE A 53 -2.40 17.98 14.18
C PHE A 53 -2.66 18.82 12.92
N SER A 54 -2.17 20.07 12.84
CA SER A 54 -2.35 20.94 11.67
C SER A 54 -1.62 20.49 10.39
N ALA A 55 -0.81 19.42 10.47
CA ALA A 55 0.06 18.94 9.40
C ALA A 55 -0.54 17.81 8.52
N GLY A 56 -1.88 17.71 8.40
CA GLY A 56 -2.54 16.68 7.58
C GLY A 56 -2.03 16.63 6.13
N PHE A 57 -1.75 17.79 5.53
CA PHE A 57 -1.18 17.92 4.18
C PHE A 57 0.20 17.26 4.03
N VAL A 58 1.06 17.39 5.05
CA VAL A 58 2.39 16.75 5.07
C VAL A 58 2.26 15.23 5.02
N GLY A 59 1.24 14.67 5.68
CA GLY A 59 0.96 13.23 5.62
C GLY A 59 0.63 12.75 4.20
N VAL A 60 -0.14 13.52 3.44
CA VAL A 60 -0.48 13.21 2.04
C VAL A 60 0.78 13.23 1.16
N ASP A 61 1.61 14.27 1.29
CA ASP A 61 2.85 14.42 0.51
C ASP A 61 3.83 13.27 0.77
N VAL A 62 4.09 12.96 2.04
CA VAL A 62 4.98 11.88 2.45
C VAL A 62 4.48 10.52 1.94
N PHE A 63 3.17 10.26 2.04
CA PHE A 63 2.58 9.03 1.55
C PHE A 63 2.79 8.85 0.04
N PHE A 64 2.58 9.91 -0.75
CA PHE A 64 2.75 9.86 -2.20
C PHE A 64 4.21 9.69 -2.61
N VAL A 65 5.13 10.43 -1.98
CA VAL A 65 6.58 10.32 -2.26
C VAL A 65 7.08 8.90 -1.99
N ILE A 66 6.76 8.31 -0.83
CA ILE A 66 7.19 6.95 -0.48
C ILE A 66 6.56 5.92 -1.42
N SER A 67 5.28 6.08 -1.74
CA SER A 67 4.56 5.16 -2.64
C SER A 67 5.15 5.21 -4.05
N GLY A 68 5.48 6.39 -4.56
CA GLY A 68 6.14 6.58 -5.85
C GLY A 68 7.52 5.94 -5.88
N PHE A 69 8.37 6.21 -4.88
CA PHE A 69 9.70 5.60 -4.77
C PHE A 69 9.63 4.06 -4.76
N LEU A 70 8.71 3.48 -3.99
CA LEU A 70 8.56 2.03 -3.89
C LEU A 70 8.11 1.40 -5.22
N ILE A 71 7.12 2.00 -5.88
CA ILE A 71 6.61 1.50 -7.17
C ILE A 71 7.71 1.56 -8.23
N THR A 72 8.42 2.69 -8.33
CA THR A 72 9.53 2.86 -9.29
C THR A 72 10.64 1.84 -9.03
N ARG A 73 11.03 1.63 -7.76
CA ARG A 73 12.05 0.64 -7.40
C ARG A 73 11.63 -0.79 -7.75
N LEU A 74 10.36 -1.13 -7.51
CA LEU A 74 9.81 -2.45 -7.87
C LEU A 74 9.82 -2.68 -9.39
N ILE A 75 9.40 -1.67 -10.16
CA ILE A 75 9.41 -1.72 -11.63
C ILE A 75 10.85 -1.85 -12.13
N ALA A 76 11.78 -1.05 -11.61
CA ALA A 76 13.19 -1.10 -11.97
C ALA A 76 13.81 -2.47 -11.66
N ALA A 77 13.48 -3.06 -10.49
CA ALA A 77 13.94 -4.39 -10.13
C ALA A 77 13.35 -5.50 -11.02
N GLU A 78 12.07 -5.41 -11.39
CA GLU A 78 11.42 -6.38 -12.29
C GLU A 78 11.99 -6.31 -13.71
N ILE A 79 12.27 -5.10 -14.20
CA ILE A 79 12.95 -4.88 -15.49
C ILE A 79 14.37 -5.43 -15.44
N ALA A 80 15.14 -5.13 -14.39
CA ALA A 80 16.51 -5.62 -14.24
C ALA A 80 16.58 -7.16 -14.16
N ALA A 81 15.60 -7.79 -13.52
CA ALA A 81 15.58 -9.24 -13.33
C ALA A 81 15.04 -10.03 -14.54
N ARG A 82 14.07 -9.48 -15.29
CA ARG A 82 13.32 -10.22 -16.33
C ARG A 82 13.43 -9.61 -17.74
N GLY A 83 14.02 -8.42 -17.87
CA GLY A 83 14.10 -7.66 -19.12
C GLY A 83 12.75 -7.20 -19.69
N ARG A 84 11.63 -7.53 -19.05
CA ARG A 84 10.26 -7.24 -19.51
C ARG A 84 9.37 -6.94 -18.30
N LEU A 85 8.54 -5.91 -18.42
CA LEU A 85 7.56 -5.52 -17.41
C LEU A 85 6.21 -6.16 -17.72
N SER A 86 5.70 -7.03 -16.84
CA SER A 86 4.31 -7.50 -16.91
C SER A 86 3.44 -6.58 -16.05
N LEU A 87 2.91 -5.51 -16.65
CA LEU A 87 2.01 -4.58 -15.97
C LEU A 87 0.79 -5.31 -15.37
N ILE A 88 0.17 -6.21 -16.13
CA ILE A 88 -0.99 -6.99 -15.68
C ILE A 88 -0.63 -7.89 -14.49
N GLY A 89 0.52 -8.57 -14.53
CA GLY A 89 0.96 -9.42 -13.42
C GLY A 89 1.33 -8.60 -12.17
N PHE A 90 1.97 -7.45 -12.37
CA PHE A 90 2.36 -6.52 -11.30
C PHE A 90 1.15 -5.94 -10.58
N TYR A 91 0.23 -5.32 -11.33
CA TYR A 91 -1.00 -4.77 -10.78
C TYR A 91 -1.95 -5.85 -10.27
N GLY A 92 -2.01 -7.03 -10.91
CA GLY A 92 -2.87 -8.15 -10.46
C GLY A 92 -2.46 -8.76 -9.11
N ARG A 93 -1.16 -8.82 -8.80
CA ARG A 93 -0.67 -9.19 -7.45
C ARG A 93 -1.07 -8.15 -6.41
N ARG A 94 -0.97 -6.87 -6.79
CA ARG A 94 -1.31 -5.74 -5.93
C ARG A 94 -2.82 -5.68 -5.68
N ALA A 95 -3.64 -5.81 -6.71
CA ALA A 95 -5.10 -5.82 -6.61
C ALA A 95 -5.60 -6.93 -5.67
N ARG A 96 -5.09 -8.17 -5.81
CA ARG A 96 -5.48 -9.28 -4.91
C ARG A 96 -5.14 -9.04 -3.43
N ARG A 97 -4.15 -8.19 -3.13
CA ARG A 97 -3.82 -7.81 -1.74
C ARG A 97 -4.63 -6.61 -1.25
N LEU A 98 -4.95 -5.62 -2.10
CA LEU A 98 -5.67 -4.40 -1.69
C LEU A 98 -7.20 -4.50 -1.75
N LEU A 99 -7.75 -5.25 -2.72
CA LEU A 99 -9.19 -5.44 -2.87
C LEU A 99 -9.89 -6.00 -1.62
N PRO A 100 -9.36 -7.00 -0.87
CA PRO A 100 -10.05 -7.50 0.32
C PRO A 100 -10.19 -6.43 1.41
N SER A 101 -9.15 -5.64 1.66
CA SER A 101 -9.23 -4.52 2.61
C SER A 101 -10.18 -3.42 2.14
N ALA A 102 -10.15 -3.09 0.85
CA ALA A 102 -11.03 -2.07 0.28
C ALA A 102 -12.50 -2.49 0.36
N GLY A 103 -12.81 -3.74 0.01
CA GLY A 103 -14.16 -4.30 0.12
C GLY A 103 -14.69 -4.27 1.55
N LEU A 104 -13.86 -4.66 2.53
CA LEU A 104 -14.24 -4.60 3.95
C LEU A 104 -14.55 -3.16 4.40
N VAL A 105 -13.68 -2.21 4.06
CA VAL A 105 -13.91 -0.79 4.41
C VAL A 105 -15.16 -0.25 3.74
N LEU A 106 -15.43 -0.58 2.48
CA LEU A 106 -16.64 -0.16 1.78
C LEU A 106 -17.90 -0.76 2.40
N CYS A 107 -17.88 -2.04 2.75
CA CYS A 107 -18.99 -2.69 3.45
C CYS A 107 -19.29 -2.00 4.79
N VAL A 108 -18.26 -1.81 5.61
CA VAL A 108 -18.40 -1.16 6.93
C VAL A 108 -18.87 0.28 6.76
N ALA A 109 -18.27 1.05 5.86
CA ALA A 109 -18.67 2.43 5.59
C ALA A 109 -20.11 2.54 5.08
N THR A 110 -20.57 1.59 4.26
CA THR A 110 -21.96 1.56 3.77
C THR A 110 -22.94 1.27 4.90
N VAL A 111 -22.64 0.27 5.74
CA VAL A 111 -23.49 -0.07 6.90
C VAL A 111 -23.55 1.09 7.89
N LEU A 112 -22.41 1.66 8.26
CA LEU A 112 -22.35 2.81 9.16
C LEU A 112 -23.03 4.03 8.54
N GLY A 113 -22.82 4.28 7.25
CA GLY A 113 -23.48 5.33 6.50
C GLY A 113 -25.00 5.23 6.55
N TYR A 114 -25.54 4.02 6.34
CA TYR A 114 -26.97 3.77 6.42
C TYR A 114 -27.55 4.00 7.82
N LEU A 115 -26.82 3.60 8.88
CA LEU A 115 -27.28 3.71 10.26
C LEU A 115 -27.14 5.13 10.84
N LEU A 116 -26.13 5.89 10.40
CA LEU A 116 -25.76 7.17 11.04
C LEU A 116 -26.13 8.40 10.20
N LEU A 117 -26.29 8.31 8.87
CA LEU A 117 -26.56 9.47 8.02
C LEU A 117 -28.06 9.66 7.74
N PRO A 118 -28.53 10.93 7.69
CA PRO A 118 -29.89 11.24 7.26
C PRO A 118 -30.20 10.74 5.83
N PRO A 119 -31.45 10.35 5.53
CA PRO A 119 -31.85 9.79 4.24
C PRO A 119 -31.50 10.66 3.01
N ILE A 120 -31.47 11.99 3.20
CA ILE A 120 -31.12 12.95 2.15
C ILE A 120 -29.71 12.72 1.58
N ARG A 121 -28.78 12.17 2.39
CA ARG A 121 -27.37 11.94 1.99
C ARG A 121 -27.13 10.56 1.38
N TRP A 122 -28.13 9.69 1.33
CA TRP A 122 -27.94 8.29 0.89
C TRP A 122 -27.60 8.19 -0.60
N ARG A 123 -28.18 9.04 -1.45
CA ARG A 123 -27.87 9.06 -2.88
C ARG A 123 -26.42 9.47 -3.15
N ASP A 124 -25.95 10.52 -2.46
CA ASP A 124 -24.56 10.97 -2.59
C ASP A 124 -23.59 9.93 -2.04
N THR A 125 -23.91 9.34 -0.89
CA THR A 125 -23.08 8.30 -0.27
C THR A 125 -23.01 7.05 -1.13
N ALA A 126 -24.13 6.63 -1.75
CA ALA A 126 -24.13 5.52 -2.69
C ALA A 126 -23.26 5.82 -3.92
N GLY A 127 -23.34 7.04 -4.45
CA GLY A 127 -22.47 7.49 -5.54
C GLY A 127 -20.98 7.46 -5.16
N ASP A 128 -20.64 7.88 -3.93
CA ASP A 128 -19.27 7.87 -3.43
C ASP A 128 -18.76 6.43 -3.19
N VAL A 129 -19.62 5.52 -2.69
CA VAL A 129 -19.31 4.09 -2.53
C VAL A 129 -19.07 3.42 -3.89
N ILE A 130 -19.93 3.68 -4.89
CA ILE A 130 -19.77 3.15 -6.25
C ILE A 130 -18.49 3.69 -6.88
N ALA A 131 -18.26 5.00 -6.80
CA ALA A 131 -17.04 5.62 -7.32
C ALA A 131 -15.78 5.07 -6.62
N SER A 132 -15.87 4.78 -5.32
CA SER A 132 -14.76 4.17 -4.55
C SER A 132 -14.51 2.72 -4.97
N ALA A 133 -15.57 1.93 -5.17
CA ALA A 133 -15.47 0.56 -5.66
C ALA A 133 -14.82 0.48 -7.06
N LEU A 134 -15.13 1.46 -7.91
CA LEU A 134 -14.54 1.62 -9.23
C LEU A 134 -13.16 2.31 -9.22
N TYR A 135 -12.61 2.67 -8.05
CA TYR A 135 -11.34 3.40 -7.90
C TYR A 135 -11.31 4.79 -8.58
N VAL A 136 -12.46 5.42 -8.80
CA VAL A 136 -12.61 6.74 -9.45
C VAL A 136 -13.14 7.84 -8.52
N VAL A 137 -13.30 7.55 -7.22
CA VAL A 137 -13.83 8.52 -6.24
C VAL A 137 -13.01 9.82 -6.17
N ASN A 138 -11.69 9.73 -6.34
CA ASN A 138 -10.82 10.91 -6.33
C ASN A 138 -11.13 11.87 -7.48
N TRP A 139 -11.62 11.36 -8.62
CA TRP A 139 -12.03 12.18 -9.75
C TRP A 139 -13.33 12.94 -9.43
N ARG A 140 -14.31 12.23 -8.86
CA ARG A 140 -15.56 12.81 -8.36
C ARG A 140 -15.32 13.87 -7.29
N PHE A 141 -14.33 13.67 -6.43
CA PHE A 141 -13.91 14.67 -5.45
C PHE A 141 -13.21 15.87 -6.09
N ALA A 142 -12.38 15.65 -7.12
CA ALA A 142 -11.74 16.74 -7.85
C ALA A 142 -12.78 17.63 -8.55
N GLU A 143 -13.79 17.05 -9.20
CA GLU A 143 -14.89 17.80 -9.83
C GLU A 143 -15.64 18.66 -8.80
N ARG A 144 -16.06 18.06 -7.67
CA ARG A 144 -16.72 18.81 -6.59
C ARG A 144 -15.83 19.90 -5.98
N ALA A 145 -14.53 19.64 -5.82
CA ALA A 145 -13.59 20.62 -5.27
C ALA A 145 -13.45 21.84 -6.19
N VAL A 146 -13.46 21.64 -7.51
CA VAL A 146 -13.47 22.73 -8.49
C VAL A 146 -14.75 23.56 -8.38
N ASP A 147 -15.91 22.93 -8.20
CA ASP A 147 -17.18 23.64 -8.00
C ASP A 147 -17.19 24.46 -6.70
N TYR A 148 -16.63 23.95 -5.60
CA TYR A 148 -16.48 24.70 -4.34
C TYR A 148 -15.57 25.93 -4.50
N LEU A 149 -14.41 25.77 -5.14
CA LEU A 149 -13.51 26.89 -5.41
C LEU A 149 -14.16 27.89 -6.37
N ALA A 150 -15.00 27.46 -7.32
CA ALA A 150 -15.73 28.36 -8.20
C ALA A 150 -16.88 29.11 -7.47
N ALA A 151 -17.55 28.47 -6.51
CA ALA A 151 -18.60 29.08 -5.70
C ALA A 151 -18.05 30.17 -4.75
N ASP A 152 -16.85 29.97 -4.19
CA ASP A 152 -16.15 31.00 -3.38
C ASP A 152 -15.60 32.16 -4.23
N GLN A 153 -15.51 31.99 -5.55
CA GLN A 153 -15.11 33.04 -6.52
C GLN A 153 -16.33 33.73 -7.17
N ALA A 154 -17.57 33.31 -6.84
CA ALA A 154 -18.75 34.02 -7.30
C ALA A 154 -18.78 35.39 -6.59
N PRO A 155 -18.75 36.52 -7.33
CA PRO A 155 -18.88 37.83 -6.71
C PRO A 155 -20.21 37.84 -5.95
N ALA A 156 -20.17 38.22 -4.67
CA ALA A 156 -21.35 38.49 -3.87
C ALA A 156 -22.13 39.63 -4.52
N THR A 157 -22.99 39.30 -5.48
CA THR A 157 -23.93 40.24 -6.06
C THR A 157 -25.08 40.40 -5.07
N CYS A 158 -25.23 41.66 -4.63
CA CYS A 158 -26.19 42.16 -3.67
C CYS A 158 -27.65 41.83 -4.00
#